data_AF-A9HD25-F1
#
_entry.id   AF-A9HD25-F1
#
_cell.length_a   1.000
_cell.length_b   1.000
_cell.length_c   1.000
_cell.angle_alpha   90.00
_cell.angle_beta   90.00
_cell.angle_gamma   90.00
#
_symmetry.space_group_name_H-M   'P 1'
#
loop_
_entity.id
_entity.type
_entity.pdbx_description
1 polymer ?
#
loop_
_entity_poly.entity_id
_entity_poly.type
_entity_poly.pdbx_seq_one_letter_code
_entity_poly.pdbx_strand_id
1 'polypeptide(L)'
;MPRRSRSPPGNDLPLSHALILKAALLTIGYIEENGPIGLTPTKALKRYFVAWAAEAFEWPGYMVEDLYAVNKVLNEHDFPPLVILHEVLLSAKLARHFKGTLRLTDLARKLQLEPARLWMLLTTHLLFVVDHSP
;
A
#
# COMPACT_ATOMS: atom_id res chain seq x y z
N MET A 1 -7.28 -9.17 -43.96
CA MET A 1 -7.40 -8.06 -42.99
C MET A 1 -7.23 -8.62 -41.58
N PRO A 2 -6.11 -8.40 -40.88
CA PRO A 2 -5.95 -8.93 -39.53
C PRO A 2 -6.73 -8.05 -38.53
N ARG A 3 -7.52 -8.69 -37.67
CA ARG A 3 -8.24 -8.04 -36.57
C ARG A 3 -7.22 -7.41 -35.62
N ARG A 4 -7.33 -6.09 -35.38
CA ARG A 4 -6.64 -5.44 -34.27
C ARG A 4 -7.11 -6.11 -32.97
N SER A 5 -6.19 -6.77 -32.27
CA SER A 5 -6.43 -7.20 -30.89
C SER A 5 -6.61 -5.96 -30.04
N ARG A 6 -7.82 -5.74 -29.51
CA ARG A 6 -8.01 -4.80 -28.41
C ARG A 6 -7.32 -5.39 -27.19
N SER A 7 -6.30 -4.72 -26.67
CA SER A 7 -5.80 -4.98 -25.32
C SER A 7 -6.96 -4.86 -24.32
N PRO A 8 -6.97 -5.63 -23.22
CA PRO A 8 -8.02 -5.53 -22.21
C PRO A 8 -8.02 -4.13 -21.59
N PRO A 9 -9.20 -3.57 -21.23
CA PRO A 9 -9.30 -2.28 -20.55
C PRO A 9 -8.81 -2.44 -19.11
N GLY A 10 -7.50 -2.32 -18.95
CA GLY A 10 -6.81 -2.31 -17.65
C GLY A 10 -5.42 -1.67 -17.72
N ASN A 11 -5.01 -1.21 -18.91
CA ASN A 11 -3.75 -0.50 -19.13
C ASN A 11 -4.02 1.00 -19.36
N ASP A 12 -4.74 1.61 -18.41
CA ASP A 12 -4.92 3.05 -18.38
C ASP A 12 -3.57 3.67 -17.93
N LEU A 13 -2.79 4.14 -18.91
CA LEU A 13 -1.53 4.88 -18.74
C LEU A 13 -1.48 5.95 -17.61
N PRO A 14 -2.59 6.60 -17.19
CA PRO A 14 -2.53 7.55 -16.07
C PRO A 14 -2.25 6.90 -14.72
N LEU A 15 -2.74 5.67 -14.47
CA LEU A 15 -2.64 5.02 -13.15
C LEU A 15 -1.39 4.17 -12.99
N SER A 16 -0.67 3.85 -14.07
CA SER A 16 0.59 3.08 -14.00
C SER A 16 1.68 3.78 -13.18
N HIS A 17 1.56 5.09 -12.98
CA HIS A 17 2.48 5.91 -12.17
C HIS A 17 1.91 6.24 -10.78
N ALA A 18 0.71 5.77 -10.43
CA ALA A 18 0.10 6.04 -9.13
C ALA A 18 0.73 5.13 -8.06
N LEU A 19 1.88 5.54 -7.51
CA LEU A 19 2.65 4.76 -6.55
C LEU A 19 1.84 4.30 -5.33
N ILE A 20 0.99 5.18 -4.79
CA ILE A 20 0.13 4.83 -3.64
C ILE A 20 -0.92 3.76 -4.01
N LEU A 21 -1.40 3.75 -5.25
CA LEU A 21 -2.32 2.71 -5.73
C LEU A 21 -1.59 1.38 -5.89
N LYS A 22 -0.39 1.37 -6.50
CA LYS A 22 0.47 0.16 -6.60
C LYS A 22 0.71 -0.42 -5.21
N ALA A 23 1.18 0.40 -4.27
CA ALA A 23 1.49 -0.01 -2.91
C ALA A 23 0.26 -0.54 -2.15
N ALA A 24 -0.90 0.10 -2.30
CA ALA A 24 -2.15 -0.38 -1.70
C ALA A 24 -2.59 -1.73 -2.29
N LEU A 25 -2.57 -1.89 -3.61
CA LEU A 25 -2.93 -3.14 -4.28
C LEU A 25 -1.99 -4.29 -3.87
N LEU A 26 -0.69 -4.04 -3.80
CA LEU A 26 0.30 -4.99 -3.31
C LEU A 26 0.02 -5.39 -1.86
N THR A 27 -0.27 -4.42 -0.99
CA THR A 27 -0.59 -4.69 0.42
C THR A 27 -1.88 -5.49 0.58
N ILE A 28 -2.92 -5.16 -0.20
CA ILE A 28 -4.18 -5.91 -0.22
C ILE A 28 -3.93 -7.34 -0.68
N GLY A 29 -3.21 -7.53 -1.79
CA GLY A 29 -2.83 -8.86 -2.30
C GLY A 29 -2.04 -9.67 -1.28
N TYR A 30 -1.06 -9.05 -0.63
CA TYR A 30 -0.29 -9.68 0.43
C TYR A 30 -1.17 -10.20 1.57
N ILE A 31 -2.13 -9.40 2.06
CA ILE A 31 -3.01 -9.80 3.16
C ILE A 31 -3.99 -10.91 2.72
N GLU A 32 -4.47 -10.89 1.49
CA GLU A 32 -5.34 -11.95 0.96
C GLU A 32 -4.58 -13.28 0.83
N GLU A 33 -3.32 -13.25 0.43
CA GLU A 33 -2.49 -14.46 0.25
C GLU A 33 -1.91 -15.00 1.57
N ASN A 34 -1.44 -14.12 2.45
CA ASN A 34 -0.64 -14.48 3.63
C ASN A 34 -1.39 -14.30 4.95
N GLY A 35 -2.55 -13.65 4.90
CA GLY A 35 -3.34 -13.28 6.07
C GLY A 35 -2.92 -11.93 6.69
N PRO A 36 -3.52 -11.59 7.85
CA PRO A 36 -3.33 -10.30 8.51
C PRO A 36 -1.87 -10.00 8.86
N ILE A 37 -1.47 -8.73 8.73
CA ILE A 37 -0.13 -8.29 9.10
C ILE A 37 -0.06 -8.08 10.61
N GLY A 38 0.94 -8.63 11.28
CA GLY A 38 1.17 -8.38 12.70
C GLY A 38 1.53 -6.93 12.98
N LEU A 39 1.12 -6.44 14.15
CA LEU A 39 1.45 -5.10 14.66
C LEU A 39 2.32 -5.19 15.91
N THR A 40 3.15 -4.17 16.12
CA THR A 40 3.84 -3.94 17.40
C THR A 40 2.85 -3.45 18.46
N PRO A 41 3.24 -3.39 19.76
CA PRO A 41 2.41 -2.77 20.79
C PRO A 41 2.06 -1.30 20.49
N THR A 42 2.96 -0.58 19.81
CA THR A 42 2.75 0.80 19.33
C THR A 42 1.96 0.87 18.02
N LYS A 43 1.40 -0.25 17.56
CA LYS A 43 0.60 -0.39 16.33
C LYS A 43 1.38 -0.16 15.03
N ALA A 44 2.70 -0.24 15.06
CA ALA A 44 3.51 -0.23 13.85
C ALA A 44 3.47 -1.60 13.15
N LEU A 45 3.64 -1.63 11.83
CA LEU A 45 3.75 -2.87 11.05
C LEU A 45 5.00 -3.65 11.45
N LYS A 46 4.86 -4.98 11.58
CA LYS A 46 6.00 -5.83 11.93
C LYS A 46 7.06 -5.82 10.83
N ARG A 47 8.33 -5.83 11.25
CA ARG A 47 9.53 -5.81 10.38
C ARG A 47 9.52 -6.77 9.19
N TYR A 48 8.90 -7.94 9.31
CA TYR A 48 8.84 -8.90 8.20
C TYR A 48 8.04 -8.33 7.02
N PHE A 49 6.96 -7.60 7.30
CA PHE A 49 6.15 -6.94 6.29
C PHE A 49 6.85 -5.69 5.76
N VAL A 50 7.54 -4.95 6.63
CA VAL A 50 8.32 -3.77 6.22
C VAL A 50 9.42 -4.15 5.22
N ALA A 51 10.18 -5.21 5.50
CA ALA A 51 11.20 -5.71 4.58
C ALA A 51 10.59 -6.13 3.23
N TRP A 52 9.48 -6.88 3.25
CA TRP A 52 8.76 -7.24 2.04
C TRP A 52 8.27 -6.01 1.26
N ALA A 53 7.72 -5.00 1.95
CA ALA A 53 7.19 -3.80 1.31
C ALA A 53 8.30 -2.96 0.67
N ALA A 54 9.47 -2.86 1.31
CA ALA A 54 10.63 -2.16 0.77
C ALA A 54 11.08 -2.73 -0.59
N GLU A 55 11.05 -4.07 -0.73
CA GLU A 55 11.35 -4.75 -2.00
C GLU A 55 10.19 -4.61 -2.99
N ALA A 56 8.96 -4.90 -2.57
CA ALA A 56 7.81 -5.00 -3.47
C ALA A 56 7.33 -3.67 -4.04
N PHE A 57 7.46 -2.58 -3.27
CA PHE A 57 6.93 -1.29 -3.70
C PHE A 57 7.79 -0.64 -4.79
N GLU A 58 9.11 -0.86 -4.75
CA GLU A 58 10.10 -0.19 -5.61
C GLU A 58 9.86 1.33 -5.60
N TRP A 59 9.76 1.91 -4.40
CA TRP A 59 9.34 3.29 -4.27
C TRP A 59 10.49 4.24 -4.66
N PRO A 60 10.32 5.12 -5.65
CA PRO A 60 11.38 6.05 -6.05
C PRO A 60 11.85 6.93 -4.90
N GLY A 61 13.16 6.94 -4.64
CA GLY A 61 13.79 7.64 -3.51
C GLY A 61 13.81 6.86 -2.20
N TYR A 62 13.24 5.65 -2.18
CA TYR A 62 13.29 4.70 -1.06
C TYR A 62 13.46 3.28 -1.61
N MET A 63 14.43 3.09 -2.53
CA MET A 63 14.75 1.75 -3.01
C MET A 63 15.33 0.91 -1.88
N VAL A 64 15.17 -0.41 -1.96
CA VAL A 64 15.59 -1.32 -0.90
C VAL A 64 17.08 -1.20 -0.59
N GLU A 65 17.92 -0.99 -1.61
CA GLU A 65 19.36 -0.78 -1.46
C GLU A 65 19.66 0.48 -0.64
N ASP A 66 18.95 1.57 -0.93
CA ASP A 66 19.12 2.86 -0.22
C ASP A 66 18.68 2.74 1.24
N LEU A 67 17.55 2.06 1.48
CA LEU A 67 17.01 1.83 2.82
C LEU A 67 17.97 1.02 3.70
N TYR A 68 18.58 -0.04 3.15
CA TYR A 68 19.54 -0.87 3.88
C TYR A 68 20.96 -0.29 3.94
N ALA A 69 21.30 0.69 3.08
CA ALA A 69 22.57 1.41 3.20
C ALA A 69 22.67 2.19 4.52
N VAL A 70 21.55 2.63 5.07
CA VAL A 70 21.49 3.41 6.32
C VAL A 70 20.91 2.63 7.51
N ASN A 71 20.15 1.55 7.26
CA ASN A 71 19.51 0.76 8.32
C ASN A 71 19.93 -0.70 8.30
N LYS A 72 20.37 -1.24 9.45
CA LYS A 72 20.67 -2.68 9.58
C LYS A 72 19.40 -3.55 9.57
N VAL A 73 18.29 -3.02 10.11
CA VAL A 73 16.98 -3.67 10.17
C VAL A 73 15.94 -2.57 9.94
N LEU A 74 15.00 -2.81 9.04
CA LEU A 74 13.92 -1.86 8.76
C LEU A 74 12.76 -2.02 9.76
N ASN A 75 12.38 -0.89 10.33
CA ASN A 75 11.11 -0.67 11.01
C ASN A 75 10.22 0.22 10.13
N GLU A 76 8.94 0.31 10.45
CA GLU A 76 7.99 1.06 9.62
C GLU A 76 8.40 2.53 9.44
N HIS A 77 8.87 3.19 10.51
CA HIS A 77 9.31 4.58 10.47
C HIS A 77 10.55 4.82 9.59
N ASP A 78 11.33 3.78 9.30
CA ASP A 78 12.48 3.86 8.40
C ASP A 78 12.04 3.90 6.93
N PHE A 79 10.76 3.62 6.65
CA PHE A 79 10.15 3.65 5.32
C PHE A 79 8.91 4.57 5.29
N PRO A 80 9.10 5.90 5.22
CA PRO A 80 8.00 6.88 5.28
C PRO A 80 6.83 6.65 4.31
N PRO A 81 7.03 6.23 3.04
CA PRO A 81 5.92 5.87 2.16
C PRO A 81 4.99 4.79 2.73
N LEU A 82 5.54 3.82 3.47
CA LEU A 82 4.75 2.78 4.11
C LEU A 82 3.96 3.31 5.32
N VAL A 83 4.55 4.19 6.12
CA VAL A 83 3.86 4.88 7.23
C VAL A 83 2.60 5.58 6.70
N ILE A 84 2.76 6.39 5.64
CA ILE A 84 1.66 7.13 5.03
C ILE A 84 0.61 6.17 4.45
N LEU A 85 1.03 5.11 3.75
CA LEU A 85 0.08 4.11 3.24
C LEU A 85 -0.74 3.48 4.36
N HIS A 86 -0.11 3.12 5.48
CA HIS A 86 -0.79 2.52 6.62
C HIS A 86 -1.89 3.45 7.16
N GLU A 87 -1.59 4.73 7.33
CA GLU A 87 -2.55 5.74 7.78
C GLU A 87 -3.68 5.98 6.77
N VAL A 88 -3.36 6.04 5.47
CA VAL A 88 -4.36 6.14 4.40
C VAL A 88 -5.29 4.94 4.43
N LEU A 89 -4.78 3.71 4.56
CA LEU A 89 -5.60 2.50 4.61
C LEU A 89 -6.56 2.50 5.82
N LEU A 90 -6.11 2.99 6.97
CA LEU A 90 -6.94 3.09 8.17
C LEU A 90 -8.00 4.19 8.05
N SER A 91 -7.61 5.39 7.63
CA SER A 91 -8.52 6.53 7.52
C SER A 91 -9.59 6.28 6.45
N ALA A 92 -9.23 5.65 5.34
CA ALA A 92 -10.14 5.22 4.27
C ALA A 92 -11.00 4.00 4.64
N LYS A 93 -10.84 3.44 5.84
CA LYS A 93 -11.52 2.23 6.31
C LYS A 93 -11.31 1.03 5.38
N LEU A 94 -10.16 0.98 4.70
CA LEU A 94 -9.73 -0.14 3.87
C LEU A 94 -9.06 -1.23 4.73
N ALA A 95 -8.42 -0.81 5.81
CA ALA A 95 -7.90 -1.70 6.82
C ALA A 95 -8.35 -1.26 8.22
N ARG A 96 -8.19 -2.16 9.19
CA ARG A 96 -8.41 -1.88 10.60
C ARG A 96 -7.40 -2.60 11.46
N HIS A 97 -7.04 -1.99 12.59
CA HIS A 97 -6.36 -2.69 13.66
C HIS A 97 -7.34 -3.58 14.41
N PHE A 98 -7.01 -4.87 14.55
CA PHE A 98 -7.79 -5.81 15.32
C PHE A 98 -6.89 -6.88 15.93
N LYS A 99 -6.98 -7.05 17.26
CA LYS A 99 -6.21 -8.06 18.03
C LYS A 99 -4.72 -8.10 17.65
N GLY A 100 -4.06 -6.94 17.61
CA GLY A 100 -2.62 -6.83 17.29
C GLY A 100 -2.27 -7.12 15.82
N THR A 101 -3.24 -7.05 14.91
CA THR A 101 -3.02 -7.25 13.47
C THR A 101 -3.70 -6.15 12.64
N LEU A 102 -3.15 -5.83 11.48
CA LEU A 102 -3.81 -5.07 10.42
C LEU A 102 -4.63 -6.04 9.56
N ARG A 103 -5.92 -5.77 9.41
CA ARG A 103 -6.86 -6.60 8.64
C ARG A 103 -7.58 -5.77 7.60
N LEU A 104 -7.78 -6.35 6.42
CA LEU A 104 -8.64 -5.77 5.41
C LEU A 104 -10.10 -5.72 5.86
N THR A 105 -10.80 -4.71 5.39
CA THR A 105 -12.27 -4.64 5.44
C THR A 105 -12.86 -5.19 4.14
N ASP A 106 -14.16 -5.46 4.12
CA ASP A 106 -14.84 -5.89 2.89
C ASP A 106 -14.81 -4.81 1.79
N LEU A 107 -14.69 -3.54 2.19
CA LEU A 107 -14.52 -2.42 1.26
C LEU A 107 -13.21 -2.55 0.47
N ALA A 108 -12.10 -2.89 1.13
CA ALA A 108 -10.82 -3.07 0.45
C ALA A 108 -10.86 -4.20 -0.57
N ARG A 109 -11.44 -5.36 -0.21
CA ARG A 109 -11.60 -6.50 -1.11
C ARG A 109 -12.43 -6.13 -2.34
N LYS A 110 -13.52 -5.39 -2.14
CA LYS A 110 -14.35 -4.91 -3.25
C LYS A 110 -13.58 -3.95 -4.17
N LEU A 111 -12.90 -2.98 -3.58
CA LEU A 111 -12.22 -1.92 -4.35
C LEU A 111 -10.93 -2.38 -5.03
N GLN A 112 -10.35 -3.51 -4.63
CA GLN A 112 -9.21 -4.12 -5.34
C GLN A 112 -9.52 -4.38 -6.82
N LEU A 113 -10.79 -4.68 -7.16
CA LEU A 113 -11.27 -4.91 -8.52
C LEU A 113 -11.72 -3.63 -9.24
N GLU A 114 -11.68 -2.47 -8.56
CA GLU A 114 -12.08 -1.15 -9.10
C GLU A 114 -10.92 -0.13 -8.94
N PRO A 115 -9.77 -0.28 -9.65
CA PRO A 115 -8.55 0.50 -9.38
C PRO A 115 -8.72 2.02 -9.46
N ALA A 116 -9.54 2.53 -10.38
CA ALA A 116 -9.82 3.97 -10.49
C ALA A 116 -10.54 4.50 -9.24
N ARG A 117 -11.49 3.73 -8.70
CA ARG A 117 -12.24 4.11 -7.49
C ARG A 117 -11.39 3.97 -6.25
N LEU A 118 -10.56 2.92 -6.17
CA LEU A 118 -9.57 2.78 -5.12
C LEU A 118 -8.61 3.97 -5.13
N TRP A 119 -8.08 4.35 -6.29
CA TRP A 119 -7.20 5.50 -6.45
C TRP A 119 -7.85 6.80 -5.95
N MET A 120 -9.09 7.10 -6.37
CA MET A 120 -9.82 8.28 -5.90
C MET A 120 -9.96 8.32 -4.37
N LEU A 121 -10.26 7.17 -3.76
CA LEU A 121 -10.41 7.07 -2.31
C LEU A 121 -9.06 7.28 -1.60
N LEU A 122 -7.99 6.61 -2.07
CA LEU A 122 -6.66 6.74 -1.52
C LEU A 122 -6.16 8.19 -1.61
N THR A 123 -6.30 8.84 -2.77
CA THR A 123 -5.84 10.23 -2.95
C THR A 123 -6.66 11.22 -2.15
N THR A 124 -7.98 11.01 -2.01
CA THR A 124 -8.81 11.85 -1.14
C THR A 124 -8.32 11.79 0.30
N HIS A 125 -8.06 10.59 0.82
CA HIS A 125 -7.59 10.43 2.20
C HIS A 125 -6.17 10.93 2.39
N LEU A 126 -5.28 10.65 1.43
CA LEU A 126 -3.92 11.16 1.44
C LEU A 126 -3.89 12.69 1.47
N LEU A 127 -4.65 13.37 0.63
CA LEU A 127 -4.56 14.83 0.49
C LEU A 127 -5.33 15.61 1.56
N PHE A 128 -6.43 15.05 2.09
CA PHE A 128 -7.38 15.82 2.89
C PHE A 128 -7.68 15.25 4.27
N VAL A 129 -7.22 14.04 4.61
CA VAL A 129 -7.60 13.35 5.86
C VAL A 129 -6.39 12.99 6.71
N VAL A 130 -5.33 12.48 6.08
CA VAL A 130 -4.08 12.20 6.79
C VAL A 130 -3.47 13.52 7.26
N ASP A 131 -2.97 13.53 8.50
CA ASP A 131 -2.27 14.67 9.07
C ASP A 131 -0.83 14.69 8.52
N HIS A 132 -0.44 15.80 7.92
CA HIS A 132 0.90 16.02 7.35
C HIS A 132 1.74 16.96 8.21
N SER A 133 1.27 17.28 9.41
CA SER A 133 2.01 18.13 10.34
C SER A 133 3.34 17.44 10.74
N PRO A 134 4.46 18.18 10.78
CA PRO A 134 5.78 17.65 11.15
C PRO A 134 5.92 17.34 12.65
#